data_AF-A0A0M9DSW3-F1
#
_entry.id   AF-A0A0M9DSW3-F1
#
_cell.length_a   1.000
_cell.length_b   1.000
_cell.length_c   1.000
_cell.angle_alpha   90.00
_cell.angle_beta   90.00
_cell.angle_gamma   90.00
#
_symmetry.space_group_name_H-M   'P 1'
#
loop_
_entity.id
_entity.type
_entity.pdbx_description
1 polymer ?
#
loop_
_entity_poly.entity_id
_entity_poly.type
_entity_poly.pdbx_seq_one_letter_code
_entity_poly.pdbx_strand_id
1 'polypeptide(L)' 'MKKIRIPIFLATIYLLIYATTLYWTPEYITAIMYLFSPLIVIGLILIVLKKGEPSHLTFDEAFYEDYPTKKN' A
#
# COMPACT_ATOMS: atom_id res chain seq x y z
N MET A 1 -5.58 -0.43 12.38
CA MET A 1 -5.46 0.06 10.96
C MET A 1 -5.86 1.52 10.65
N LYS A 2 -6.61 2.29 11.47
CA LYS A 2 -7.06 3.66 11.08
C LYS A 2 -5.91 4.61 10.69
N LYS A 3 -4.73 4.44 11.31
CA LYS A 3 -3.54 5.29 11.15
C LYS A 3 -2.78 5.09 9.83
N ILE A 4 -3.00 3.97 9.12
CA ILE A 4 -2.29 3.63 7.87
C ILE A 4 -3.19 3.75 6.62
N ARG A 5 -4.48 4.06 6.79
CA ARG A 5 -5.44 4.17 5.67
C ARG A 5 -5.07 5.24 4.64
N ILE A 6 -4.59 6.40 5.10
CA ILE A 6 -4.18 7.49 4.20
C ILE A 6 -2.98 7.08 3.34
N PRO A 7 -1.86 6.57 3.91
CA PRO A 7 -0.75 6.03 3.13
C PRO A 7 -1.15 4.98 2.10
N ILE A 8 -2.00 4.02 2.50
CA ILE A 8 -2.52 2.98 1.60
C ILE A 8 -3.31 3.62 0.47
N PHE A 9 -4.24 4.52 0.78
CA PHE A 9 -5.05 5.21 -0.21
C PHE A 9 -4.20 5.99 -1.23
N LEU A 10 -3.18 6.72 -0.78
CA LEU A 10 -2.27 7.46 -1.65
C LEU A 10 -1.46 6.51 -2.56
N ALA A 11 -0.94 5.40 -2.02
CA ALA A 11 -0.23 4.40 -2.80
C ALA A 11 -1.14 3.73 -3.85
N THR A 12 -2.40 3.45 -3.49
CA THR A 12 -3.40 2.90 -4.42
C THR A 12 -3.74 3.90 -5.53
N ILE A 13 -3.97 5.18 -5.20
CA ILE A 13 -4.22 6.21 -6.22
C ILE A 13 -3.02 6.33 -7.17
N TYR A 14 -1.81 6.36 -6.62
CA TYR A 14 -0.59 6.41 -7.42
C TYR A 14 -0.53 5.22 -8.40
N LEU A 15 -0.83 4.01 -7.93
CA LEU A 15 -0.87 2.80 -8.77
C LEU A 15 -1.94 2.91 -9.87
N LEU A 16 -3.14 3.38 -9.55
CA LEU A 16 -4.21 3.56 -10.54
C LEU A 16 -3.82 4.58 -11.61
N ILE A 17 -3.22 5.70 -11.21
CA ILE A 17 -2.71 6.69 -12.17
C ILE A 17 -1.64 6.03 -13.05
N TYR A 18 -0.64 5.38 -12.45
CA TYR A 18 0.43 4.68 -13.17
C TYR A 18 -0.09 3.65 -14.17
N ALA A 19 -1.08 2.83 -13.78
CA ALA A 19 -1.67 1.82 -14.66
C ALA A 19 -2.36 2.41 -15.90
N THR A 20 -2.81 3.67 -15.80
CA THR A 20 -3.50 4.33 -16.90
C THR A 20 -2.58 5.22 -17.75
N THR A 21 -1.37 5.57 -17.30
CA THR A 21 -0.50 6.51 -18.02
C THR A 21 -0.16 6.05 -19.44
N LEU A 22 -0.11 4.74 -19.67
CA LEU A 22 0.12 4.17 -20.99
C LEU A 22 -0.92 4.61 -22.05
N TYR A 23 -2.13 4.99 -21.65
CA TYR A 23 -3.23 5.27 -22.59
C TYR A 23 -3.41 6.75 -22.94
N TRP A 24 -2.99 7.67 -22.07
CA TRP A 24 -3.32 9.09 -22.20
C TRP A 24 -2.16 10.04 -21.90
N THR A 25 -0.95 9.52 -21.66
CA THR A 25 0.23 10.33 -21.40
C THR A 25 1.41 9.97 -22.31
N PRO A 26 2.36 10.89 -22.53
CA PRO A 26 3.62 10.57 -23.18
C PRO A 26 4.43 9.52 -22.42
N GLU A 27 5.22 8.72 -23.14
CA GLU A 27 6.03 7.63 -22.59
C GLU A 27 6.96 8.06 -21.45
N TYR A 28 7.52 9.28 -21.52
CA TYR A 28 8.40 9.80 -20.48
C TYR A 28 7.70 9.94 -19.13
N ILE A 29 6.38 10.18 -19.08
CA ILE A 29 5.62 10.24 -17.83
C ILE A 29 5.58 8.87 -17.17
N THR A 30 5.31 7.83 -17.96
CA THR A 30 5.32 6.43 -17.49
C THR A 30 6.71 6.04 -16.98
N ALA A 31 7.78 6.42 -17.68
CA ALA A 31 9.16 6.16 -17.25
C ALA A 31 9.52 6.88 -15.95
N ILE A 32 9.14 8.16 -15.81
CA ILE A 32 9.32 8.94 -14.58
C ILE A 32 8.57 8.26 -13.43
N MET A 33 7.30 7.93 -13.61
CA MET A 33 6.53 7.26 -12.57
C MET A 33 7.17 5.93 -12.18
N TYR A 34 7.56 5.09 -13.14
CA TYR A 34 8.27 3.84 -12.87
C TYR A 34 9.52 4.05 -12.00
N LEU A 35 10.33 5.06 -12.32
CA LEU A 35 11.54 5.39 -11.55
C LEU A 35 11.23 5.81 -10.11
N PHE A 36 10.11 6.51 -9.88
CA PHE A 36 9.65 6.93 -8.55
C PHE A 36 8.90 5.82 -7.78
N SER A 37 8.46 4.76 -8.44
CA SER A 37 7.67 3.68 -7.82
C SER A 37 8.34 3.01 -6.61
N PRO A 38 9.67 2.78 -6.57
CA PRO A 38 10.31 2.19 -5.39
C PRO A 38 10.19 3.10 -4.16
N LEU A 39 10.23 4.42 -4.34
CA LEU A 39 10.10 5.36 -3.21
C LEU A 39 8.71 5.30 -2.58
N ILE A 40 7.66 5.14 -3.41
CA ILE A 40 6.29 4.99 -2.92
C ILE A 40 6.14 3.68 -2.13
N VAL A 41 6.67 2.58 -2.66
CA VAL A 41 6.60 1.25 -2.02
C VAL A 41 7.40 1.23 -0.71
N ILE A 42 8.65 1.71 -0.73
CA ILE A 42 9.48 1.80 0.48
C ILE A 42 8.81 2.68 1.53
N GLY A 43 8.26 3.83 1.12
CA GLY A 43 7.52 4.72 2.01
C GLY A 43 6.33 4.03 2.67
N LEU A 44 5.55 3.27 1.89
CA LEU A 44 4.42 2.50 2.40
C LEU A 44 4.89 1.44 3.42
N ILE A 45 5.92 0.66 3.08
CA ILE A 45 6.49 -0.35 3.97
C ILE A 45 6.94 0.27 5.29
N LEU A 46 7.72 1.37 5.25
CA LEU A 46 8.20 2.04 6.45
C LEU A 46 7.05 2.57 7.32
N ILE A 47 5.99 3.08 6.71
CA ILE A 47 4.81 3.55 7.45
C ILE A 47 4.06 2.38 8.09
N VAL A 48 3.89 1.27 7.39
CA VAL A 48 3.24 0.06 7.93
C VAL A 48 4.07 -0.51 9.07
N LEU A 49 5.39 -0.62 8.93
CA LEU A 49 6.26 -1.10 10.00
C LEU A 49 6.25 -0.17 11.23
N LYS A 50 6.16 1.15 11.02
CA LYS A 50 6.19 2.13 12.12
C LYS A 50 4.84 2.35 12.80
N LYS A 51 3.72 2.23 12.06
CA LYS A 51 2.38 2.62 12.53
C LYS A 51 1.35 1.51 12.44
N GLY A 52 1.70 0.37 11.85
CA GLY A 52 0.89 -0.84 11.85
C GLY A 52 0.83 -1.42 13.25
N GLU A 53 -0.36 -1.83 13.66
CA GLU A 53 -0.52 -2.63 14.87
C GLU A 53 -0.19 -4.07 14.47
N PRO A 54 0.83 -4.71 15.05
CA PRO A 54 1.09 -6.12 14.78
C PRO A 54 -0.10 -6.96 15.26
N SER A 55 -0.44 -8.00 14.51
CA SER A 55 -1.45 -8.97 14.96
C SER A 55 -0.92 -9.69 16.19
N HIS A 56 -1.77 -9.89 17.20
CA HIS A 56 -1.47 -10.74 18.35
C HIS A 56 -1.62 -12.23 18.05
N LEU A 57 -2.18 -12.56 16.87
CA LEU A 57 -2.43 -13.92 16.44
C LEU A 57 -1.20 -14.48 15.73
N THR A 58 -0.91 -15.74 16.00
CA THR A 58 0.13 -16.49 15.28
C THR A 58 -0.34 -16.84 13.87
N PHE A 59 0.59 -17.18 12.99
CA PHE A 59 0.27 -17.55 11.60
C PHE A 59 -0.67 -18.76 11.51
N ASP A 60 -0.63 -19.66 12.50
CA ASP A 60 -1.51 -20.84 12.58
C ASP A 60 -2.92 -20.48 13.08
N GLU A 61 -3.05 -19.42 13.89
CA GLU A 61 -4.33 -18.97 14.46
C GLU A 61 -5.11 -18.07 13.50
N ALA A 62 -4.41 -17.19 12.78
CA ALA A 62 -5.01 -16.35 11.75
C ALA A 62 -3.96 -15.92 10.73
N PHE A 63 -3.96 -16.57 9.58
CA PHE A 63 -3.16 -16.15 8.43
C PHE A 63 -3.82 -14.94 7.77
N TYR A 64 -3.19 -13.76 7.87
CA TYR A 64 -3.63 -12.52 7.18
C TYR A 64 -4.98 -11.93 7.62
N GLU A 65 -5.45 -12.16 8.85
CA GLU A 65 -6.61 -11.39 9.34
C GLU A 65 -6.21 -9.93 9.65
N ASP A 66 -6.27 -9.10 8.62
CA ASP A 66 -6.15 -7.63 8.70
C ASP A 66 -7.34 -6.97 9.43
N TYR A 67 -8.45 -7.71 9.57
CA TYR A 67 -9.67 -7.27 10.22
C TYR A 67 -9.94 -8.13 11.45
N PRO A 68 -10.10 -7.54 12.66
CA PRO A 68 -10.40 -8.32 13.84
C PRO A 68 -11.80 -8.93 13.68
N THR A 69 -11.86 -10.24 13.50
CA THR A 69 -13.10 -10.98 13.66
C THR A 69 -13.54 -10.82 15.12
N LYS A 70 -14.61 -10.04 15.35
CA LYS A 70 -15.27 -9.99 16.66
C LYS A 70 -15.80 -11.40 16.91
N LYS A 71 -15.12 -12.18 17.75
CA LYS A 71 -15.75 -13.32 18.40
C LYS A 71 -16.77 -12.75 19.39
N ASN A 72 -18.05 -13.02 19.13
CA ASN A 72 -19.13 -12.81 20.08
C ASN A 72 -18.90 -13.61 21.35
#